data_AF-A0A133XFW8-F1
#
_entry.id   AF-A0A133XFW8-F1
#
_cell.length_a   1.000
_cell.length_b   1.000
_cell.length_c   1.000
_cell.angle_alpha   90.00
_cell.angle_beta   90.00
_cell.angle_gamma   90.00
#
_symmetry.space_group_name_H-M   'P 1'
#
loop_
_entity.id
_entity.type
_entity.pdbx_description
1 polymer ?
#
loop_
_entity_poly.entity_id
_entity_poly.type
_entity_poly.pdbx_seq_one_letter_code
_entity_poly.pdbx_strand_id
1 'polypeptide(L)'
;MSAKDSRRFLAQELAAAAAAYQAAAVIPHCAECAKPCCRLDALVLELEWKQVKTLWHLGESRPAFDKQLAAGKGPEEIRAGNGLYYIHSKPCPAYDDACGSCKIYGQELKPQGCSDFPVYEDQGSVIADLRCEAVDLKALVAWMARALGPEFRVIQSADEEFPFMVTLSVKRAGGRRKPSRRTVTPA
;
A
#
# COMPACT_ATOMS: atom_id res chain seq x y z
N MET A 1 -1.27 -0.96 -28.82
CA MET A 1 -1.35 -0.54 -27.41
C MET A 1 -0.12 0.30 -27.09
N SER A 2 -0.28 1.49 -26.51
CA SER A 2 0.85 2.38 -26.25
C SER A 2 1.56 1.99 -24.96
N ALA A 3 2.84 2.35 -24.81
CA ALA A 3 3.63 2.07 -23.60
C ALA A 3 3.05 2.71 -22.32
N LYS A 4 2.17 3.71 -22.46
CA LYS A 4 1.43 4.34 -21.36
C LYS A 4 0.26 3.46 -20.90
N ASP A 5 -0.43 2.79 -21.81
CA ASP A 5 -1.54 1.89 -21.51
C ASP A 5 -1.04 0.63 -20.80
N SER A 6 0.09 0.08 -21.25
CA SER A 6 0.71 -1.09 -20.62
C SER A 6 1.18 -0.81 -19.19
N ARG A 7 1.67 0.41 -18.90
CA ARG A 7 2.07 0.81 -17.55
C ARG A 7 0.87 0.99 -16.62
N ARG A 8 -0.19 1.63 -17.10
CA ARG A 8 -1.43 1.79 -16.33
C ARG A 8 -2.07 0.45 -16.01
N PHE A 9 -2.04 -0.48 -16.96
CA PHE A 9 -2.55 -1.84 -16.77
C PHE A 9 -1.74 -2.60 -15.70
N LEU A 10 -0.40 -2.52 -15.76
CA LEU A 10 0.46 -3.17 -14.77
C LEU A 10 0.23 -2.62 -13.35
N ALA A 11 0.11 -1.30 -13.18
CA ALA A 11 -0.18 -0.70 -11.88
C ALA A 11 -1.53 -1.20 -11.31
N GLN A 12 -2.55 -1.35 -12.16
CA GLN A 12 -3.84 -1.92 -11.75
C GLN A 12 -3.72 -3.39 -11.32
N GLU A 13 -2.96 -4.21 -12.06
CA GLU A 13 -2.70 -5.60 -11.67
C GLU A 13 -1.94 -5.71 -10.35
N LEU A 14 -0.95 -4.83 -10.12
CA LEU A 14 -0.20 -4.78 -8.87
C LEU A 14 -1.07 -4.36 -7.69
N ALA A 15 -1.88 -3.31 -7.86
CA ALA A 15 -2.83 -2.87 -6.85
C ALA A 15 -3.84 -3.98 -6.50
N ALA A 16 -4.36 -4.69 -7.51
CA ALA A 16 -5.26 -5.82 -7.30
C ALA A 16 -4.56 -6.99 -6.58
N ALA A 17 -3.33 -7.33 -6.96
CA ALA A 17 -2.57 -8.41 -6.34
C ALA A 17 -2.21 -8.09 -4.87
N ALA A 18 -1.82 -6.83 -4.59
CA ALA A 18 -1.56 -6.34 -3.24
C ALA A 18 -2.83 -6.42 -2.37
N ALA A 19 -3.96 -5.91 -2.87
CA ALA A 19 -5.23 -5.97 -2.17
C ALA A 19 -5.67 -7.43 -1.88
N ALA A 20 -5.46 -8.34 -2.84
CA ALA A 20 -5.78 -9.76 -2.67
C ALA A 20 -4.87 -10.43 -1.63
N TYR A 21 -3.57 -10.12 -1.60
CA TYR A 21 -2.67 -10.62 -0.56
C TYR A 21 -3.12 -10.17 0.82
N GLN A 22 -3.51 -8.90 0.94
CA GLN A 22 -3.96 -8.37 2.21
C GLN A 22 -5.23 -9.04 2.71
N ALA A 23 -6.23 -9.22 1.85
CA ALA A 23 -7.45 -9.93 2.20
C ALA A 23 -7.19 -11.38 2.64
N ALA A 24 -6.20 -12.04 2.03
CA ALA A 24 -5.88 -13.43 2.29
C ALA A 24 -4.97 -13.66 3.50
N ALA A 25 -4.01 -12.77 3.76
CA ALA A 25 -2.94 -12.99 4.73
C ALA A 25 -2.90 -11.96 5.86
N VAL A 26 -3.07 -10.68 5.54
CA VAL A 26 -2.93 -9.59 6.52
C VAL A 26 -4.17 -9.45 7.38
N ILE A 27 -5.35 -9.35 6.75
CA ILE A 27 -6.62 -9.10 7.44
C ILE A 27 -6.98 -10.21 8.44
N PRO A 28 -6.84 -11.52 8.11
CA PRO A 28 -7.14 -12.58 9.06
C PRO A 28 -6.24 -12.57 10.30
N HIS A 29 -5.00 -12.08 10.18
CA HIS A 29 -4.06 -11.99 11.31
C HIS A 29 -4.41 -10.83 12.26
N CYS A 30 -5.13 -9.80 11.80
CA CYS A 30 -5.34 -8.57 12.58
C CYS A 30 -5.90 -8.83 13.99
N ALA A 31 -6.87 -9.75 14.12
CA ALA A 31 -7.52 -10.07 15.40
C ALA A 31 -6.58 -10.69 16.44
N GLU A 32 -5.50 -11.33 15.99
CA GLU A 32 -4.51 -12.01 16.85
C GLU A 32 -3.18 -11.25 16.91
N CYS A 33 -3.08 -10.11 16.22
CA CYS A 33 -1.84 -9.35 16.10
C CYS A 33 -1.46 -8.72 17.44
N ALA A 34 -0.22 -8.94 17.89
CA ALA A 34 0.28 -8.33 19.12
C ALA A 34 0.53 -6.82 18.96
N LYS A 35 0.76 -6.38 17.72
CA LYS A 35 0.99 -4.96 17.33
C LYS A 35 0.20 -4.63 16.06
N PRO A 36 -1.13 -4.53 16.15
CA PRO A 36 -1.95 -4.30 14.97
C PRO A 36 -1.56 -2.97 14.34
N CYS A 37 -1.23 -2.96 13.05
CA CYS A 37 -0.80 -1.73 12.36
C CYS A 37 -1.88 -0.63 12.34
N CYS A 38 -3.13 -0.99 12.65
CA CYS A 38 -4.25 -0.08 12.88
C CYS A 38 -4.24 0.61 14.25
N ARG A 39 -3.53 0.05 15.24
CA ARG A 39 -3.31 0.62 16.56
C ARG A 39 -2.05 1.48 16.43
N LEU A 40 -2.24 2.76 16.12
CA LEU A 40 -1.15 3.70 15.76
C LEU A 40 -0.33 4.14 16.97
N ASP A 41 -0.19 3.29 17.98
CA ASP A 41 0.65 3.55 19.15
C ASP A 41 2.14 3.46 18.78
N ALA A 42 2.49 2.57 17.85
CA ALA A 42 3.86 2.40 17.33
C ALA A 42 4.09 2.91 15.91
N LEU A 43 3.03 3.26 15.16
CA LEU A 43 3.09 3.64 13.75
C LEU A 43 2.51 5.04 13.49
N VAL A 44 2.99 5.71 12.45
CA VAL A 44 2.44 6.97 11.95
C VAL A 44 1.74 6.68 10.62
N LEU A 45 0.47 7.05 10.48
CA LEU A 45 -0.21 7.03 9.17
C LEU A 45 0.07 8.32 8.42
N GLU A 46 0.34 8.20 7.12
CA GLU A 46 0.48 9.31 6.19
C GLU A 46 -0.72 9.33 5.25
N LEU A 47 -1.54 10.37 5.37
CA LEU A 47 -2.84 10.46 4.72
C LEU A 47 -2.97 11.71 3.85
N GLU A 48 -3.66 11.56 2.72
CA GLU A 48 -4.16 12.68 1.95
C GLU A 48 -5.46 13.25 2.55
N TRP A 49 -5.79 14.50 2.20
CA TRP A 49 -7.00 15.18 2.70
C TRP A 49 -8.28 14.36 2.50
N LYS A 50 -8.44 13.70 1.34
CA LYS A 50 -9.63 12.90 1.05
C LYS A 50 -9.78 11.75 2.06
N GLN A 51 -8.68 11.09 2.41
CA GLN A 51 -8.67 9.98 3.36
C GLN A 51 -8.97 10.48 4.78
N VAL A 52 -8.33 11.56 5.23
CA VAL A 52 -8.62 12.16 6.55
C VAL A 52 -10.09 12.56 6.66
N LYS A 53 -10.62 13.26 5.65
CA LYS A 53 -12.03 13.68 5.62
C LYS A 53 -12.99 12.51 5.74
N THR A 54 -12.71 11.42 5.03
CA THR A 54 -13.50 10.19 4.99
C THR A 54 -13.42 9.40 6.29
N LEU A 55 -12.22 9.25 6.86
CA LEU A 55 -11.97 8.44 8.06
C LEU A 55 -12.40 9.14 9.36
N TRP A 56 -12.20 10.45 9.46
CA TRP A 56 -12.62 11.26 10.63
C TRP A 56 -14.01 11.90 10.46
N HIS A 57 -14.76 11.52 9.40
CA HIS A 57 -16.10 12.03 9.14
C HIS A 57 -16.21 13.56 9.17
N LEU A 58 -15.23 14.25 8.59
CA LEU A 58 -15.14 15.71 8.65
C LEU A 58 -16.11 16.35 7.64
N GLY A 59 -17.00 17.23 8.13
CA GLY A 59 -17.94 17.97 7.28
C GLY A 59 -17.33 19.20 6.60
N GLU A 60 -16.21 19.68 7.09
CA GLU A 60 -15.61 20.95 6.66
C GLU A 60 -14.74 20.84 5.38
N SER A 61 -14.25 21.99 4.93
CA SER A 61 -13.31 22.09 3.80
C SER A 61 -11.86 21.95 4.28
N ARG A 62 -10.96 21.54 3.38
CA ARG A 62 -9.52 21.41 3.69
C ARG A 62 -8.95 22.67 4.34
N PRO A 63 -9.16 23.89 3.78
CA PRO A 63 -8.59 25.10 4.36
C PRO A 63 -9.15 25.43 5.75
N ALA A 64 -10.42 25.09 6.00
CA ALA A 64 -11.02 25.28 7.32
C ALA A 64 -10.37 24.35 8.35
N PHE A 65 -10.22 23.07 8.00
CA PHE A 65 -9.57 22.08 8.86
C PHE A 65 -8.10 22.41 9.12
N ASP A 66 -7.33 22.77 8.08
CA ASP A 66 -5.93 23.18 8.21
C ASP A 66 -5.78 24.39 9.15
N LYS A 67 -6.69 25.37 9.04
CA LYS A 67 -6.73 26.52 9.95
C LYS A 67 -7.05 26.12 11.39
N GLN A 68 -7.94 25.16 11.60
CA GLN A 68 -8.24 24.64 12.93
C GLN A 68 -7.07 23.88 13.53
N LEU A 69 -6.41 23.01 12.76
CA LEU A 69 -5.21 22.29 13.19
C LEU A 69 -4.08 23.24 13.57
N ALA A 70 -3.81 24.25 12.74
CA ALA A 70 -2.79 25.26 13.03
C ALA A 70 -3.11 26.11 14.28
N ALA A 71 -4.40 26.25 14.62
CA ALA A 71 -4.85 26.91 15.84
C ALA A 71 -4.90 25.99 17.07
N GLY A 72 -4.48 24.72 16.95
CA GLY A 72 -4.57 23.72 18.02
C GLY A 72 -6.00 23.29 18.35
N LYS A 73 -6.96 23.48 17.44
CA LYS A 73 -8.39 23.21 17.63
C LYS A 73 -8.91 21.96 16.90
N GLY A 74 -8.03 21.24 16.20
CA GLY A 74 -8.35 19.96 15.55
C GLY A 74 -7.97 18.76 16.43
N PRO A 75 -8.19 17.52 15.95
CA PRO A 75 -7.83 16.31 16.69
C PRO A 75 -6.34 16.29 17.05
N GLU A 76 -6.05 16.06 18.33
CA GLU A 76 -4.69 16.15 18.89
C GLU A 76 -3.73 15.13 18.28
N GLU A 77 -4.23 14.05 17.69
CA GLU A 77 -3.45 13.01 17.02
C GLU A 77 -3.05 13.36 15.58
N ILE A 78 -3.66 14.38 14.96
CA ILE A 78 -3.41 14.73 13.55
C ILE A 78 -2.42 15.90 13.47
N ARG A 79 -1.40 15.75 12.63
CA ARG A 79 -0.44 16.80 12.28
C ARG A 79 -0.45 17.01 10.77
N ALA A 80 -0.48 18.25 10.30
CA ALA A 80 -0.32 18.55 8.87
C ALA A 80 1.16 18.83 8.55
N GLY A 81 1.65 18.33 7.42
CA GLY A 81 3.00 18.59 6.94
C GLY A 81 3.17 18.16 5.49
N ASN A 82 3.97 18.90 4.71
CA ASN A 82 4.28 18.56 3.30
C ASN A 82 3.04 18.30 2.40
N GLY A 83 1.88 18.90 2.73
CA GLY A 83 0.63 18.69 2.01
C GLY A 83 -0.13 17.40 2.38
N LEU A 84 0.38 16.63 3.34
CA LEU A 84 -0.19 15.41 3.91
C LEU A 84 -0.59 15.62 5.38
N TYR A 85 -1.20 14.58 5.95
CA TYR A 85 -1.56 14.48 7.36
C TYR A 85 -0.92 13.25 7.98
N TYR A 86 -0.28 13.46 9.11
CA TYR A 86 0.42 12.45 9.90
C TYR A 86 -0.38 12.17 11.16
N ILE A 87 -0.68 10.90 11.41
CA ILE A 87 -1.54 10.49 12.54
C ILE A 87 -0.83 9.46 13.36
N HIS A 88 -0.69 9.73 14.66
CA HIS A 88 0.03 8.87 15.59
C HIS A 88 -0.60 8.91 16.99
N SER A 89 -0.29 7.92 17.82
CA SER A 89 -0.66 7.86 19.25
C SER A 89 -2.13 7.62 19.58
N LYS A 90 -2.99 7.38 18.59
CA LYS A 90 -4.36 6.84 18.80
C LYS A 90 -4.68 5.77 17.76
N PRO A 91 -5.48 4.75 18.10
CA PRO A 91 -5.96 3.80 17.10
C PRO A 91 -6.62 4.54 15.93
N CYS A 92 -6.43 4.02 14.72
CA CYS A 92 -7.17 4.48 13.55
C CYS A 92 -8.67 4.51 13.90
N PRO A 93 -9.47 5.51 13.49
CA PRO A 93 -10.92 5.52 13.77
C PRO A 93 -11.66 4.31 13.19
N ALA A 94 -11.03 3.61 12.25
CA ALA A 94 -11.51 2.33 11.74
C ALA A 94 -11.22 1.15 12.69
N TYR A 95 -10.31 1.27 13.66
CA TYR A 95 -9.96 0.19 14.57
C TYR A 95 -11.07 -0.02 15.61
N ASP A 96 -11.59 -1.23 15.65
CA ASP A 96 -12.55 -1.71 16.63
C ASP A 96 -11.80 -2.45 17.74
N ASP A 97 -11.60 -1.78 18.88
CA ASP A 97 -10.92 -2.34 20.05
C ASP A 97 -11.62 -3.61 20.60
N ALA A 98 -12.93 -3.77 20.39
CA ALA A 98 -13.66 -4.93 20.88
C ALA A 98 -13.41 -6.18 20.04
N CYS A 99 -13.09 -6.01 18.75
CA CYS A 99 -12.81 -7.12 17.82
C CYS A 99 -11.34 -7.21 17.39
N GLY A 100 -10.49 -6.26 17.80
CA GLY A 100 -9.07 -6.22 17.43
C GLY A 100 -8.83 -5.97 15.94
N SER A 101 -9.78 -5.40 15.21
CA SER A 101 -9.73 -5.32 13.74
C SER A 101 -10.18 -3.96 13.19
N CYS A 102 -9.77 -3.62 11.96
CA CYS A 102 -10.16 -2.39 11.29
C CYS A 102 -11.48 -2.57 10.50
N LYS A 103 -12.54 -1.83 10.86
CA LYS A 103 -13.80 -1.69 10.11
C LYS A 103 -13.90 -0.32 9.46
N ILE A 104 -14.20 -0.25 8.16
CA ILE A 104 -14.60 1.01 7.50
C ILE A 104 -16.09 0.95 7.18
N TYR A 105 -16.85 1.92 7.69
CA TYR A 105 -18.30 2.04 7.47
C TYR A 105 -19.08 0.75 7.80
N GLY A 106 -18.70 0.06 8.88
CA GLY A 106 -19.32 -1.20 9.29
C GLY A 106 -18.96 -2.40 8.40
N GLN A 107 -18.11 -2.22 7.39
CA GLN A 107 -17.52 -3.30 6.63
C GLN A 107 -16.15 -3.65 7.20
N GLU A 108 -15.86 -4.94 7.32
CA GLU A 108 -14.58 -5.49 7.84
C GLU A 108 -13.37 -5.18 6.93
N LEU A 109 -13.58 -4.46 5.82
CA LEU A 109 -12.59 -4.17 4.79
C LEU A 109 -12.53 -2.66 4.47
N LYS A 110 -11.31 -2.10 4.43
CA LYS A 110 -11.08 -0.73 3.96
C LYS A 110 -11.30 -0.61 2.43
N PRO A 111 -11.80 0.53 1.91
CA PRO A 111 -12.09 0.70 0.50
C PRO A 111 -10.81 0.71 -0.33
N GLN A 112 -10.95 0.32 -1.60
CA GLN A 112 -9.88 0.29 -2.58
C GLN A 112 -9.18 1.66 -2.68
N GLY A 113 -7.85 1.69 -2.50
CA GLY A 113 -7.04 2.92 -2.55
C GLY A 113 -6.71 3.57 -1.20
N CYS A 114 -6.97 2.88 -0.08
CA CYS A 114 -6.38 3.25 1.20
C CYS A 114 -4.89 2.86 1.23
N SER A 115 -3.99 3.82 1.45
CA SER A 115 -2.53 3.63 1.52
C SER A 115 -2.05 3.20 2.91
N ASP A 116 -2.93 3.15 3.91
CA ASP A 116 -2.62 2.77 5.32
C ASP A 116 -2.28 1.30 5.52
N PHE A 117 -2.17 0.54 4.44
CA PHE A 117 -1.98 -0.88 4.50
C PHE A 117 -0.50 -1.22 4.51
N PRO A 118 -0.11 -2.33 5.15
CA PRO A 118 1.28 -2.73 5.16
C PRO A 118 1.71 -3.33 3.81
N VAL A 119 0.82 -3.47 2.82
CA VAL A 119 1.18 -3.86 1.44
C VAL A 119 0.31 -3.08 0.44
N TYR A 120 0.89 -2.17 -0.34
CA TYR A 120 0.16 -1.34 -1.29
C TYR A 120 0.94 -1.09 -2.59
N GLU A 121 0.23 -0.74 -3.65
CA GLU A 121 0.87 -0.29 -4.89
C GLU A 121 1.20 1.21 -4.79
N ASP A 122 2.41 1.56 -5.20
CA ASP A 122 2.86 2.94 -5.36
C ASP A 122 3.68 3.07 -6.64
N GLN A 123 3.22 3.92 -7.54
CA GLN A 123 3.90 4.32 -8.79
C GLN A 123 4.46 3.14 -9.63
N GLY A 124 3.73 2.03 -9.70
CA GLY A 124 4.08 0.84 -10.46
C GLY A 124 5.00 -0.14 -9.73
N SER A 125 5.19 0.03 -8.42
CA SER A 125 5.83 -0.92 -7.52
C SER A 125 4.89 -1.29 -6.38
N VAL A 126 5.19 -2.37 -5.65
CA VAL A 126 4.48 -2.69 -4.42
C VAL A 126 5.37 -2.36 -3.24
N ILE A 127 4.86 -1.58 -2.29
CA ILE A 127 5.51 -1.26 -1.03
C ILE A 127 5.00 -2.21 0.04
N ALA A 128 5.90 -2.74 0.86
CA ALA A 128 5.61 -3.63 1.98
C ALA A 128 6.23 -3.08 3.27
N ASP A 129 5.40 -2.87 4.29
CA ASP A 129 5.80 -2.43 5.63
C ASP A 129 5.93 -3.64 6.56
N LEU A 130 7.17 -4.00 6.87
CA LEU A 130 7.53 -5.14 7.70
C LEU A 130 7.33 -4.88 9.20
N ARG A 131 6.86 -3.69 9.59
CA ARG A 131 6.41 -3.46 10.97
C ARG A 131 5.12 -4.20 11.27
N CYS A 132 4.36 -4.59 10.25
CA CYS A 132 3.23 -5.48 10.39
C CYS A 132 3.68 -6.95 10.45
N GLU A 133 3.39 -7.62 11.57
CA GLU A 133 3.74 -9.02 11.83
C GLU A 133 3.16 -9.99 10.77
N ALA A 134 2.04 -9.63 10.17
CA ALA A 134 1.36 -10.44 9.17
C ALA A 134 2.04 -10.39 7.77
N VAL A 135 2.97 -9.47 7.54
CA VAL A 135 3.66 -9.35 6.26
C VAL A 135 4.85 -10.31 6.21
N ASP A 136 4.62 -11.47 5.60
CA ASP A 136 5.69 -12.38 5.18
C ASP A 136 6.18 -11.99 3.77
N LEU A 137 7.37 -11.39 3.72
CA LEU A 137 7.98 -10.93 2.48
C LEU A 137 8.19 -12.06 1.44
N LYS A 138 8.53 -13.28 1.87
CA LYS A 138 8.71 -14.41 0.94
C LYS A 138 7.37 -14.85 0.37
N ALA A 139 6.35 -14.94 1.22
CA ALA A 139 5.00 -15.28 0.79
C ALA A 139 4.43 -14.22 -0.16
N LEU A 140 4.66 -12.94 0.14
CA LEU A 140 4.26 -11.80 -0.70
C LEU A 140 4.93 -11.86 -2.08
N VAL A 141 6.23 -12.11 -2.15
CA VAL A 141 6.96 -12.22 -3.43
C VAL A 141 6.44 -13.38 -4.27
N ALA A 142 6.21 -14.54 -3.64
CA ALA A 142 5.63 -15.69 -4.32
C ALA A 142 4.19 -15.40 -4.79
N TRP A 143 3.41 -14.66 -4.01
CA TRP A 143 2.07 -14.21 -4.36
C TRP A 143 2.08 -13.32 -5.60
N MET A 144 2.95 -12.29 -5.61
CA MET A 144 3.09 -11.37 -6.74
C MET A 144 3.56 -12.09 -8.01
N ALA A 145 4.53 -13.00 -7.89
CA ALA A 145 5.01 -13.78 -9.04
C ALA A 145 3.89 -14.65 -9.64
N ARG A 146 3.01 -15.23 -8.81
CA ARG A 146 1.85 -15.99 -9.30
C ARG A 146 0.81 -15.10 -9.97
N ALA A 147 0.53 -13.93 -9.40
CA ALA A 147 -0.47 -13.01 -9.94
C ALA A 147 -0.07 -12.41 -11.29
N LEU A 148 1.21 -12.05 -11.45
CA LEU A 148 1.73 -11.41 -12.66
C LEU A 148 2.11 -12.42 -13.76
N GLY A 149 2.38 -13.66 -13.39
CA GLY A 149 2.78 -14.73 -14.31
C GLY A 149 4.28 -14.73 -14.65
N PRO A 150 4.73 -15.77 -15.40
CA PRO A 150 6.15 -16.08 -15.58
C PRO A 150 6.92 -15.07 -16.45
N GLU A 151 6.21 -14.19 -17.16
CA GLU A 151 6.76 -13.13 -18.00
C GLU A 151 7.41 -12.01 -17.16
N PHE A 152 7.17 -12.00 -15.85
CA PHE A 152 7.62 -10.96 -14.94
C PHE A 152 8.48 -11.52 -13.82
N ARG A 153 9.45 -10.72 -13.38
CA ARG A 153 10.30 -10.98 -12.22
C ARG A 153 10.09 -9.87 -11.20
N VAL A 154 9.93 -10.28 -9.96
CA VAL A 154 9.85 -9.39 -8.81
C VAL A 154 11.26 -9.15 -8.27
N ILE A 155 11.63 -7.89 -8.09
CA ILE A 155 12.90 -7.47 -7.51
C ILE A 155 12.60 -6.76 -6.21
N GLN A 156 13.33 -7.10 -5.15
CA GLN A 156 13.13 -6.56 -3.82
C GLN A 156 14.26 -5.58 -3.51
N SER A 157 13.92 -4.45 -2.91
CA SER A 157 14.87 -3.48 -2.36
C SER A 157 14.31 -2.95 -1.05
N ALA A 158 15.08 -3.01 0.04
CA ALA A 158 14.74 -2.27 1.25
C ALA A 158 15.09 -0.79 1.07
N ASP A 159 14.37 0.08 1.74
CA ASP A 159 14.74 1.50 1.87
C ASP A 159 15.94 1.64 2.83
N GLU A 160 16.90 2.50 2.50
CA GLU A 160 18.12 2.67 3.30
C GLU A 160 17.88 3.42 4.61
N GLU A 161 16.94 4.38 4.61
CA GLU A 161 16.56 5.17 5.78
C GLU A 161 15.52 4.43 6.62
N PHE A 162 14.66 3.65 5.96
CA PHE A 162 13.61 2.86 6.59
C PHE A 162 13.70 1.38 6.20
N PRO A 163 14.63 0.58 6.76
CA PRO A 163 14.85 -0.82 6.37
C PRO A 163 13.64 -1.75 6.50
N PHE A 164 12.63 -1.33 7.27
CA PHE A 164 11.36 -2.04 7.41
C PHE A 164 10.39 -1.77 6.24
N MET A 165 10.65 -0.76 5.40
CA MET A 165 9.94 -0.51 4.16
C MET A 165 10.66 -1.22 3.02
N VAL A 166 10.00 -2.18 2.39
CA VAL A 166 10.54 -2.94 1.27
C VAL A 166 9.74 -2.65 0.00
N THR A 167 10.43 -2.23 -1.04
CA THR A 167 9.89 -2.03 -2.38
C THR A 167 10.07 -3.29 -3.22
N LEU A 168 8.97 -3.78 -3.78
CA LEU A 168 8.88 -4.83 -4.77
C LEU A 168 8.64 -4.22 -6.16
N SER A 169 9.70 -4.06 -6.94
CA SER A 169 9.60 -3.59 -8.32
C SER A 169 9.49 -4.76 -9.29
N VAL A 170 8.73 -4.57 -10.38
CA VAL A 170 8.52 -5.60 -11.38
C VAL A 170 9.29 -5.28 -12.66
N LYS A 171 10.03 -6.27 -13.17
CA LYS A 171 10.67 -6.20 -14.50
C LYS A 171 10.20 -7.35 -15.36
N ARG A 172 10.03 -7.10 -16.67
CA ARG A 172 9.83 -8.19 -17.62
C ARG A 172 11.04 -9.13 -17.59
N ALA A 173 10.80 -10.42 -17.43
CA ALA A 173 11.80 -11.45 -17.64
C ALA A 173 12.24 -11.34 -19.10
N GLY A 174 13.47 -10.87 -19.34
CA GLY A 174 13.96 -10.65 -20.70
C GLY A 174 13.70 -11.87 -21.58
N GLY A 175 12.88 -11.70 -22.61
CA GLY A 175 12.63 -12.75 -23.58
C GLY A 175 13.96 -13.16 -24.22
N ARG A 176 14.19 -14.47 -24.34
CA ARG A 176 15.16 -15.00 -25.30
C ARG A 176 14.88 -14.32 -26.64
N ARG A 177 15.74 -13.38 -27.04
CA ARG A 177 15.80 -12.88 -28.41
C ARG A 177 16.01 -14.12 -29.29
N LYS A 178 14.98 -14.56 -30.02
CA LYS A 178 15.17 -15.57 -31.07
C LYS A 178 16.29 -15.04 -31.97
N PRO A 179 17.33 -15.84 -32.31
CA PRO A 179 18.35 -15.38 -33.22
C PRO A 179 17.66 -15.01 -34.53
N SER A 180 17.86 -13.76 -34.96
CA SER A 180 17.50 -13.31 -36.30
C SER A 180 18.19 -14.26 -37.29
N ARG A 181 17.40 -15.11 -37.94
CA ARG A 181 17.86 -15.90 -39.08
C ARG A 181 17.99 -14.91 -40.24
N ARG A 182 19.16 -14.26 -40.35
CA ARG A 182 19.57 -13.63 -41.60
C ARG A 182 19.75 -14.75 -42.61
N THR A 183 18.80 -14.87 -43.53
CA THR A 183 18.96 -15.63 -44.76
C THR A 183 20.07 -14.96 -45.55
N VAL A 184 21.25 -15.56 -45.57
CA VAL A 184 22.31 -15.21 -46.51
C VAL A 184 21.98 -15.95 -47.80
N THR A 185 21.66 -15.20 -48.85
CA THR A 185 21.56 -15.72 -50.21
C THR A 185 22.99 -15.92 -50.75
N PRO A 186 23.40 -17.11 -51.19
CA PRO A 186 24.65 -17.28 -51.91
C PRO A 186 24.50 -16.75 -53.35
N ALA A 187 25.65 -16.34 -53.91
CA ALA A 187 25.82 -15.76 -55.24
C ALA A 187 25.40 -16.67 -56.39
#